data_AF-A0A7V0VGF6-F1
#
_entry.id   AF-A0A7V0VGF6-F1
#
_cell.length_a   1.000
_cell.length_b   1.000
_cell.length_c   1.000
_cell.angle_alpha   90.00
_cell.angle_beta   90.00
_cell.angle_gamma   90.00
#
_symmetry.space_group_name_H-M   'P 1'
#
loop_
_entity.id
_entity.type
_entity.pdbx_description
1 polymer ?
#
loop_
_entity_poly.entity_id
_entity_poly.type
_entity_poly.pdbx_seq_one_letter_code
_entity_poly.pdbx_strand_id
1 'polypeptide(L)'
;MKYTRPIIAIFGAFIFYVIYILFFADSKEIFDMSKLNPDDNKNIDIRVYLAKDKPIQIDAMQNISIFYVKDKNNKLYKVQGPADVPESFHNAEIVVIRGHLHHDYFHASSIVKIE
;
A
#
# COMPACT_ATOMS: atom_id res chain seq x y z
N MET A 1 -22.25 40.36 17.10
CA MET A 1 -21.18 39.63 16.37
C MET A 1 -20.11 39.02 17.31
N LYS A 2 -20.48 38.45 18.47
CA LYS A 2 -19.48 37.92 19.44
C LYS A 2 -19.02 36.48 19.13
N TYR A 3 -19.76 35.77 18.27
CA TYR A 3 -19.55 34.35 17.96
C TYR A 3 -18.96 34.09 16.56
N THR A 4 -18.81 35.10 15.70
CA THR A 4 -18.27 34.91 14.34
C THR A 4 -16.82 34.42 14.34
N ARG A 5 -15.99 34.90 15.27
CA ARG A 5 -14.58 34.46 15.43
C ARG A 5 -14.44 32.98 15.82
N PRO A 6 -15.13 32.47 16.88
CA PRO A 6 -15.05 31.05 17.21
C PRO A 6 -15.68 30.15 16.14
N ILE A 7 -16.75 30.59 15.46
CA ILE A 7 -17.37 29.81 14.37
C ILE A 7 -16.40 29.62 13.21
N ILE A 8 -15.71 30.68 12.77
CA ILE A 8 -14.72 30.59 11.69
C ILE A 8 -13.54 29.68 12.09
N ALA A 9 -13.08 29.75 13.35
CA ALA A 9 -12.01 28.88 13.84
C ALA A 9 -12.40 27.40 13.85
N ILE A 10 -13.62 27.08 14.31
CA ILE A 10 -14.15 25.70 14.30
C ILE A 10 -14.31 25.19 12.87
N PHE A 11 -14.83 26.03 11.98
CA PHE A 11 -15.00 25.67 10.58
C PHE A 11 -13.67 25.43 9.87
N GLY A 12 -12.65 26.26 10.15
CA GLY A 12 -11.28 26.03 9.67
C GLY A 12 -10.71 24.71 10.18
N ALA A 13 -10.81 24.43 11.48
CA ALA A 13 -10.37 23.16 12.06
C ALA A 13 -11.09 21.95 11.43
N PHE A 14 -12.39 22.07 11.16
CA PHE A 14 -13.16 21.04 10.46
C PHE A 14 -12.65 20.79 9.05
N ILE A 15 -12.35 21.84 8.27
CA ILE A 15 -11.77 21.70 6.93
C ILE A 15 -10.42 20.97 6.99
N PHE A 16 -9.53 21.37 7.91
CA PHE A 16 -8.25 20.69 8.09
C PHE A 16 -8.43 19.23 8.50
N TYR A 17 -9.40 18.93 9.35
CA TYR A 17 -9.72 17.56 9.72
C TYR A 17 -10.22 16.73 8.52
N VAL A 18 -11.10 17.28 7.68
CA VAL A 18 -11.57 16.58 6.47
C VAL A 18 -10.42 16.34 5.50
N ILE A 19 -9.57 17.33 5.25
CA ILE A 19 -8.37 17.17 4.41
C ILE A 19 -7.45 16.09 4.99
N TYR A 20 -7.23 16.10 6.31
CA TYR A 20 -6.42 15.08 6.97
C TYR A 20 -6.95 13.66 6.70
N ILE A 21 -8.25 13.43 6.90
CA ILE A 21 -8.85 12.11 6.67
C ILE A 21 -8.76 11.70 5.20
N LEU A 22 -8.96 12.62 4.25
CA LEU A 22 -8.96 12.28 2.82
C LEU A 22 -7.57 11.95 2.27
N PHE A 23 -6.51 12.57 2.81
CA PHE A 23 -5.16 12.45 2.25
C PHE A 23 -4.20 11.61 3.09
N PHE A 24 -4.44 11.51 4.40
CA PHE A 24 -3.48 10.90 5.34
C PHE A 24 -4.06 9.74 6.15
N ALA A 25 -5.39 9.51 6.15
CA ALA A 25 -5.91 8.32 6.80
C ALA A 25 -5.64 7.09 5.93
N ASP A 26 -4.87 6.15 6.48
CA ASP A 26 -4.60 4.87 5.83
C ASP A 26 -5.91 4.15 5.47
N SER A 27 -6.09 3.79 4.20
CA SER A 27 -7.25 3.01 3.80
C SER A 27 -7.13 1.60 4.38
N LYS A 28 -8.08 1.22 5.24
CA LYS A 28 -8.18 -0.15 5.77
C LYS A 28 -8.69 -1.15 4.74
N GLU A 29 -9.12 -0.70 3.57
CA GLU A 29 -9.61 -1.58 2.51
C GLU A 29 -8.46 -2.26 1.77
N ILE A 30 -8.73 -3.46 1.28
CA ILE A 30 -7.84 -4.15 0.34
C ILE A 30 -7.94 -3.45 -1.01
N PHE A 31 -6.79 -3.19 -1.62
CA PHE A 31 -6.69 -2.47 -2.87
C PHE A 31 -7.14 -3.35 -4.05
N ASP A 32 -7.72 -2.73 -5.07
CA ASP A 32 -8.06 -3.35 -6.35
C ASP A 32 -6.99 -3.02 -7.37
N MET A 33 -6.12 -3.97 -7.66
CA MET A 33 -4.95 -3.75 -8.53
C MET A 33 -5.31 -3.61 -10.00
N SER A 34 -6.56 -3.91 -10.41
CA SER A 34 -7.02 -3.67 -11.77
C SER A 34 -7.15 -2.17 -12.12
N LYS A 35 -7.17 -1.31 -11.09
CA LYS A 35 -7.20 0.16 -11.25
C LYS A 35 -5.84 0.77 -11.58
N LEU A 36 -4.78 -0.03 -11.54
CA LEU A 36 -3.43 0.44 -11.84
C LEU A 36 -3.17 0.40 -13.34
N ASN A 37 -2.52 1.45 -13.83
CA ASN A 37 -2.04 1.50 -15.20
C ASN A 37 -0.56 1.05 -15.24
N PRO A 38 -0.21 0.01 -16.02
CA PRO A 38 1.18 -0.42 -16.21
C PRO A 38 2.12 0.65 -16.79
N ASP A 39 1.56 1.67 -17.45
CA ASP A 39 2.33 2.78 -18.02
C ASP A 39 2.55 3.94 -17.02
N ASP A 40 1.99 3.85 -15.81
CA ASP A 40 2.19 4.84 -14.75
C ASP A 40 3.30 4.41 -13.78
N ASN A 41 4.32 5.24 -13.64
CA ASN A 41 5.46 5.01 -12.74
C ASN A 41 5.26 5.65 -11.36
N LYS A 42 4.04 6.13 -11.04
CA LYS A 42 3.73 6.73 -9.75
C LYS A 42 3.75 5.66 -8.64
N ASN A 43 4.64 5.85 -7.67
CA ASN A 43 4.64 5.02 -6.46
C ASN A 43 3.42 5.32 -5.59
N ILE A 44 2.67 4.27 -5.28
CA ILE A 44 1.48 4.30 -4.43
C ILE A 44 1.58 3.23 -3.35
N ASP A 45 0.88 3.44 -2.25
CA ASP A 45 0.74 2.44 -1.18
C ASP A 45 -0.51 1.60 -1.43
N ILE A 46 -0.33 0.28 -1.49
CA ILE A 46 -1.44 -0.66 -1.68
C ILE A 46 -1.45 -1.69 -0.54
N ARG A 47 -2.63 -1.90 0.03
CA ARG A 47 -2.89 -2.92 1.05
C ARG A 47 -3.45 -4.17 0.37
N VAL A 48 -2.74 -5.28 0.42
CA VAL A 48 -3.06 -6.50 -0.33
C VAL A 48 -2.85 -7.75 0.53
N TYR A 49 -3.52 -8.84 0.19
CA TYR A 49 -3.33 -10.12 0.89
C TYR A 49 -2.03 -10.76 0.47
N LEU A 50 -1.24 -11.25 1.42
CA LEU A 50 -0.07 -12.07 1.09
C LEU A 50 -0.54 -13.49 0.70
N ALA A 51 -0.11 -13.98 -0.46
CA ALA A 51 -0.40 -15.34 -0.88
C ALA A 51 0.53 -16.33 -0.17
N LYS A 52 0.21 -16.66 1.08
CA LYS A 52 0.97 -17.59 1.94
C LYS A 52 1.14 -18.99 1.33
N ASP A 53 0.30 -19.36 0.36
CA ASP A 53 0.38 -20.60 -0.40
C ASP A 53 1.46 -20.59 -1.50
N LYS A 54 2.15 -19.45 -1.71
CA LYS A 54 3.20 -19.28 -2.72
C LYS A 54 4.57 -19.10 -2.07
N PRO A 55 5.66 -19.51 -2.75
CA PRO A 55 7.00 -19.33 -2.23
C PRO A 55 7.36 -17.84 -2.18
N ILE A 56 8.09 -17.46 -1.13
CA ILE A 56 8.80 -16.20 -1.02
C ILE A 56 10.26 -16.49 -1.32
N GLN A 57 10.79 -15.89 -2.38
CA GLN A 57 12.18 -16.04 -2.80
C GLN A 57 12.93 -14.77 -2.49
N ILE A 58 14.10 -14.88 -1.87
CA ILE A 58 14.97 -13.74 -1.56
C ILE A 58 16.30 -14.01 -2.26
N ASP A 59 16.69 -13.10 -3.16
CA ASP A 59 18.00 -13.07 -3.77
C ASP A 59 18.79 -11.90 -3.16
N ALA A 60 19.61 -12.23 -2.16
CA ALA A 60 20.46 -11.25 -1.49
C ALA A 60 21.58 -10.72 -2.39
N MET A 61 21.97 -11.44 -3.45
CA MET A 61 23.01 -10.98 -4.38
C MET A 61 22.46 -9.90 -5.31
N GLN A 62 21.21 -10.07 -5.76
CA GLN A 62 20.51 -9.09 -6.59
C GLN A 62 19.75 -8.03 -5.78
N ASN A 63 19.73 -8.14 -4.45
CA ASN A 63 18.99 -7.28 -3.53
C ASN A 63 17.48 -7.20 -3.83
N ILE A 64 16.89 -8.33 -4.24
CA ILE A 64 15.46 -8.44 -4.56
C ILE A 64 14.78 -9.56 -3.77
N SER A 65 13.47 -9.41 -3.58
CA SER A 65 12.57 -10.48 -3.18
C SER A 65 11.48 -10.67 -4.23
N ILE A 66 11.01 -11.91 -4.37
CA ILE A 66 9.88 -12.27 -5.22
C ILE A 66 8.84 -12.97 -4.36
N PHE A 67 7.63 -12.42 -4.32
CA PHE A 67 6.50 -12.99 -3.61
C PHE A 67 5.21 -12.72 -4.39
N TYR A 68 4.09 -13.24 -3.90
CA TYR A 68 2.80 -13.12 -4.56
C TYR A 68 1.75 -12.55 -3.61
N VAL A 69 0.87 -11.72 -4.16
CA VAL A 69 -0.20 -11.08 -3.41
C VAL A 69 -1.53 -11.28 -4.11
N LYS A 70 -2.63 -11.19 -3.36
CA LYS A 70 -4.00 -11.21 -3.88
C LYS A 70 -4.65 -9.85 -3.62
N ASP A 71 -5.30 -9.31 -4.63
CA ASP A 71 -6.05 -8.05 -4.52
C ASP A 71 -7.46 -8.28 -3.92
N LYS A 72 -8.29 -7.22 -3.90
CA LYS A 72 -9.68 -7.27 -3.42
C LYS A 72 -10.56 -8.28 -4.17
N ASN A 73 -10.20 -8.60 -5.41
CA ASN A 73 -10.92 -9.51 -6.29
C ASN A 73 -10.32 -10.93 -6.27
N ASN A 74 -9.45 -11.24 -5.30
CA ASN A 74 -8.69 -12.48 -5.19
C ASN A 74 -7.79 -12.79 -6.40
N LYS A 75 -7.50 -11.79 -7.25
CA LYS A 75 -6.61 -11.96 -8.38
C LYS A 75 -5.17 -11.96 -7.89
N LEU A 76 -4.39 -12.94 -8.35
CA LEU A 76 -3.00 -13.14 -7.95
C LEU A 76 -2.07 -12.25 -8.78
N TYR A 77 -1.15 -11.57 -8.11
CA TYR A 77 -0.12 -10.73 -8.72
C TYR A 77 1.26 -11.12 -8.20
N LYS A 78 2.24 -11.13 -9.11
CA LYS A 78 3.66 -11.25 -8.74
C LYS A 78 4.15 -9.89 -8.25
N VAL A 79 4.91 -9.89 -7.16
CA VAL A 79 5.57 -8.71 -6.62
C VAL A 79 7.06 -8.95 -6.61
N GLN A 80 7.82 -7.95 -7.07
CA GLN A 80 9.25 -7.88 -6.90
C GLN A 80 9.56 -6.74 -5.93
N GLY A 81 10.09 -7.06 -4.75
CA GLY A 81 10.39 -6.11 -3.69
C GLY A 81 11.88 -6.05 -3.34
N PRO A 82 12.26 -5.28 -2.30
CA PRO A 82 13.62 -5.29 -1.76
C PRO A 82 13.92 -6.65 -1.10
N ALA A 83 15.21 -7.03 -1.02
CA ALA A 83 15.63 -8.25 -0.32
C ALA A 83 15.46 -8.15 1.21
N ASP A 84 15.40 -6.93 1.76
CA ASP A 84 15.14 -6.70 3.18
C ASP A 84 13.67 -6.95 3.51
N VAL A 85 13.34 -8.23 3.69
CA VAL A 85 12.01 -8.72 4.05
C VAL A 85 12.01 -9.03 5.55
N PRO A 86 11.15 -8.38 6.37
CA PRO A 86 11.08 -8.63 7.80
C PRO A 86 10.72 -10.09 8.13
N GLU A 87 11.26 -10.66 9.22
CA GLU A 87 10.96 -12.06 9.60
C GLU A 87 9.46 -12.33 9.78
N SER A 88 8.70 -11.35 10.28
CA SER A 88 7.24 -11.45 10.45
C SER A 88 6.47 -11.52 9.13
N PHE A 89 7.10 -11.22 7.99
CA PHE A 89 6.47 -11.21 6.67
C PHE A 89 5.91 -12.59 6.30
N HIS A 90 6.57 -13.68 6.66
CA HIS A 90 6.09 -15.04 6.37
C HIS A 90 4.76 -15.38 7.03
N ASN A 91 4.44 -14.74 8.15
CA ASN A 91 3.21 -14.97 8.90
C ASN A 91 2.10 -13.95 8.58
N ALA A 92 2.43 -12.93 7.78
CA ALA A 92 1.52 -11.85 7.42
C ALA A 92 0.28 -12.38 6.69
N GLU A 93 -0.89 -11.85 7.04
CA GLU A 93 -2.07 -12.04 6.22
C GLU A 93 -2.17 -10.93 5.17
N ILE A 94 -1.82 -9.72 5.59
CA ILE A 94 -1.94 -8.52 4.78
C ILE A 94 -0.61 -7.75 4.82
N VAL A 95 -0.23 -7.23 3.66
CA VAL A 95 0.97 -6.41 3.51
C VAL A 95 0.60 -5.10 2.85
N VAL A 96 1.19 -4.02 3.34
CA VAL A 96 1.16 -2.71 2.69
C VAL A 96 2.47 -2.51 1.99
N ILE A 97 2.43 -2.44 0.66
CA ILE A 97 3.61 -2.29 -0.19
C ILE A 97 3.51 -0.98 -0.97
N ARG A 98 4.66 -0.32 -1.14
CA ARG A 98 4.79 0.91 -1.92
C ARG A 98 5.44 0.61 -3.25
N GLY A 99 4.84 1.04 -4.35
CA GLY A 99 5.39 0.79 -5.68
C GLY A 99 4.45 1.12 -6.82
N HIS A 100 4.72 0.56 -7.98
CA HIS A 100 3.90 0.71 -9.18
C HIS A 100 3.80 -0.62 -9.95
N LEU A 101 2.78 -0.73 -10.79
CA LEU A 101 2.55 -1.90 -11.62
C LEU A 101 3.41 -1.80 -12.89
N HIS A 102 4.20 -2.83 -13.19
CA HIS A 102 4.69 -3.09 -14.53
C HIS A 102 3.81 -4.14 -15.20
N HIS A 103 3.99 -4.30 -16.51
CA HIS A 103 3.24 -5.21 -17.37
C HIS A 103 3.01 -6.61 -16.76
N ASP A 104 4.03 -7.20 -16.14
CA ASP A 104 3.96 -8.58 -15.63
C ASP A 104 4.03 -8.72 -14.10
N TYR A 105 4.38 -7.66 -13.38
CA TYR A 105 4.59 -7.70 -11.94
C TYR A 105 4.47 -6.32 -11.31
N PHE A 106 4.19 -6.27 -10.01
CA PHE A 106 4.25 -5.05 -9.23
C PHE A 106 5.67 -4.85 -8.69
N HIS A 107 6.30 -3.74 -9.03
CA HIS A 107 7.61 -3.38 -8.49
C HIS A 107 7.42 -2.60 -7.19
N ALA A 108 7.68 -3.28 -6.07
CA ALA A 108 7.63 -2.69 -4.74
C ALA A 108 8.98 -2.06 -4.40
N SER A 109 9.00 -0.74 -4.22
CA SER A 109 10.17 -0.04 -3.70
C SER A 109 10.38 -0.28 -2.21
N SER A 110 9.30 -0.58 -1.46
CA SER A 110 9.38 -0.90 -0.04
C SER A 110 8.17 -1.70 0.46
N ILE A 111 8.40 -2.44 1.54
CA ILE A 111 7.34 -3.01 2.39
C ILE A 111 7.11 -1.99 3.50
N VAL A 112 5.94 -1.34 3.49
CA VAL A 112 5.62 -0.23 4.40
C VAL A 112 5.14 -0.77 5.75
N LYS A 113 4.29 -1.80 5.71
CA LYS A 113 3.65 -2.36 6.91
C LYS A 113 3.25 -3.81 6.68
N ILE A 114 3.23 -4.57 7.77
CA ILE A 114 2.81 -5.97 7.81
C ILE A 114 1.68 -6.08 8.85
N GLU A 115 0.62 -6.82 8.52
CA GLU A 115 -0.57 -7.03 9.34
C GLU A 115 -0.95 -8.51 9.45
#